data_AF-A0A925V7X5-F1
#
_entry.id   AF-A0A925V7X5-F1
#
_cell.length_a   1.000
_cell.length_b   1.000
_cell.length_c   1.000
_cell.angle_alpha   90.00
_cell.angle_beta   90.00
_cell.angle_gamma   90.00
#
_symmetry.space_group_name_H-M   'P 1'
#
loop_
_entity.id
_entity.type
_entity.pdbx_description
1 polymer ?
#
loop_
_entity_poly.entity_id
_entity_poly.type
_entity_poly.pdbx_seq_one_letter_code
_entity_poly.pdbx_strand_id
1 'polypeptide(L)' 'MQDDARVFSVRRRDDLDPRELGGLEVSSVRAAAVRLAGMVVRTPVVRHPVLDAIAGCELWLKAENLQRIGA' A
#
# COMPACT_ATOMS: atom_id res chain seq x y z
N MET A 1 3.86 11.92 -28.82
CA MET A 1 3.23 11.82 -27.50
C MET A 1 3.61 10.46 -26.96
N GLN A 2 4.70 10.38 -26.20
CA GLN A 2 5.29 9.11 -25.75
C GLN A 2 4.46 8.58 -24.58
N ASP A 3 3.98 7.35 -24.74
CA ASP A 3 3.32 6.56 -23.70
C ASP A 3 4.42 5.78 -22.97
N ASP A 4 4.98 6.39 -21.91
CA ASP A 4 6.05 5.82 -21.06
C ASP A 4 5.42 5.06 -19.88
N ALA A 5 4.50 4.14 -20.18
CA ALA A 5 3.90 3.27 -19.18
C ALA A 5 4.95 2.29 -18.65
N ARG A 6 5.69 2.71 -17.62
CA ARG A 6 6.53 1.82 -16.81
C ARG A 6 5.62 0.78 -16.15
N VAL A 7 5.53 -0.39 -16.76
CA VAL A 7 4.87 -1.55 -16.15
C VAL A 7 5.74 -1.98 -14.97
N PHE A 8 5.32 -1.64 -13.75
CA PHE A 8 5.85 -2.25 -12.54
C PHE A 8 5.46 -3.74 -12.55
N SER A 9 6.44 -4.64 -12.53
CA SER A 9 6.15 -6.07 -12.37
C SER A 9 5.78 -6.35 -10.91
N VAL A 10 4.52 -6.63 -10.66
CA VAL A 10 4.05 -7.11 -9.35
C VAL A 10 4.20 -8.62 -9.33
N ARG A 11 5.07 -9.14 -8.46
CA ARG A 11 5.15 -10.58 -8.17
C ARG A 11 4.00 -10.99 -7.26
N ARG A 12 3.29 -12.06 -7.59
CA ARG A 12 2.30 -12.65 -6.70
C ARG A 12 3.03 -13.36 -5.56
N ARG A 13 2.34 -13.54 -4.43
CA ARG A 13 2.87 -14.30 -3.29
C ARG A 13 3.32 -15.70 -3.71
N ASP A 14 2.59 -16.32 -4.64
CA ASP A 14 2.87 -17.66 -5.17
C ASP A 14 4.16 -17.69 -6.02
N ASP A 15 4.66 -16.54 -6.47
CA ASP A 15 5.89 -16.39 -7.26
C ASP A 15 7.13 -16.16 -6.37
N LEU A 16 6.98 -16.13 -5.04
CA LEU A 16 8.06 -15.88 -4.07
C LEU A 16 8.62 -17.20 -3.54
N ASP A 17 9.95 -17.31 -3.42
CA ASP A 17 10.58 -18.47 -2.77
C ASP A 17 10.15 -18.49 -1.29
N PRO A 18 9.66 -19.63 -0.74
CA PRO A 18 9.30 -19.72 0.67
C PRO A 18 10.40 -19.29 1.65
N ARG A 19 11.67 -19.39 1.26
CA ARG A 19 12.82 -18.89 2.04
C ARG A 19 12.89 -17.37 2.07
N GLU A 20 12.35 -16.68 1.08
CA GLU A 20 12.17 -15.21 1.06
C GLU A 20 10.94 -14.78 1.90
N LEU A 21 9.99 -15.69 2.15
CA LEU A 21 8.77 -15.40 2.91
C LEU A 21 8.94 -15.43 4.44
N GLY A 22 10.07 -15.91 4.97
CA GLY A 22 10.27 -16.15 6.41
C GLY A 22 10.06 -14.93 7.33
N GLY A 23 10.04 -13.71 6.78
CA GLY A 23 9.72 -12.47 7.50
C GLY A 23 8.33 -11.88 7.23
N LEU A 24 7.55 -12.43 6.30
CA LEU A 24 6.27 -11.90 5.82
C LEU A 24 5.04 -12.46 6.56
N GLU A 25 5.26 -12.99 7.76
CA GLU A 25 4.17 -13.44 8.62
C GLU A 25 3.33 -12.27 9.15
N VAL A 26 2.05 -12.53 9.41
CA VAL A 26 1.14 -11.53 10.00
C VAL A 26 1.64 -11.04 11.36
N SER A 27 2.30 -11.91 12.13
CA SER A 27 2.92 -11.56 13.41
C SER A 27 4.02 -10.50 13.24
N SER A 28 4.83 -10.60 12.19
CA SER A 28 5.87 -9.62 11.86
C SER A 28 5.27 -8.23 11.58
N VAL A 29 4.15 -8.17 10.84
CA VAL A 29 3.42 -6.91 10.57
C VAL A 29 2.88 -6.31 11.86
N ARG A 30 2.29 -7.12 12.75
CA ARG A 30 1.78 -6.65 14.05
C ARG A 30 2.90 -6.13 14.95
N ALA A 31 4.03 -6.85 15.00
CA ALA A 31 5.21 -6.41 15.75
C ALA A 31 5.79 -5.10 15.18
N ALA A 32 5.79 -4.93 13.85
CA ALA A 32 6.17 -3.66 13.22
C ALA A 32 5.25 -2.51 13.60
N ALA A 33 3.93 -2.73 13.61
CA ALA A 33 2.96 -1.71 14.02
C ALA A 33 3.20 -1.20 15.45
N VAL A 34 3.56 -2.11 16.37
CA VAL A 34 3.93 -1.73 17.75
C VAL A 34 5.22 -0.90 17.76
N ARG A 35 6.25 -1.32 17.04
CA ARG A 35 7.54 -0.60 16.97
C ARG A 35 7.41 0.81 16.39
N LEU A 36 6.50 1.00 15.44
CA LEU A 36 6.29 2.28 14.74
C LEU A 36 5.28 3.21 15.42
N ALA A 37 4.60 2.76 16.48
CA ALA A 37 3.59 3.55 17.17
C ALA A 37 4.15 4.90 17.66
N GLY A 38 3.48 6.00 17.32
CA GLY A 38 3.92 7.37 17.62
C GLY A 38 5.01 7.92 16.70
N MET A 39 5.70 7.08 15.92
CA MET A 39 6.77 7.48 14.99
C MET A 39 6.25 7.75 13.58
N VAL A 40 5.10 7.18 13.20
CA VAL A 40 4.46 7.32 11.89
C VAL A 40 3.14 8.08 12.00
N VAL A 41 2.73 8.77 10.93
CA VAL A 41 1.41 9.40 10.84
C VAL A 41 0.40 8.30 10.56
N ARG A 42 -0.71 8.30 11.29
CA ARG A 42 -1.87 7.49 10.92
C ARG A 42 -2.62 8.23 9.82
N THR A 43 -2.17 8.01 8.59
CA THR A 43 -2.72 8.62 7.37
C THR A 43 -4.23 8.34 7.26
N PRO A 44 -5.02 9.29 6.75
CA PRO A 44 -6.46 9.12 6.64
C PRO A 44 -6.83 8.10 5.54
N VAL A 45 -8.03 7.57 5.64
CA VAL A 45 -8.71 6.94 4.50
C VAL A 45 -9.68 7.96 3.95
N VAL A 46 -9.57 8.27 2.66
CA VAL A 46 -10.37 9.29 1.97
C VAL A 46 -11.18 8.66 0.85
N ARG A 47 -12.28 9.32 0.49
CA ARG A 47 -13.18 8.91 -0.59
C ARG A 47 -13.53 10.12 -1.45
N HIS A 48 -13.75 9.90 -2.74
CA HIS A 48 -14.14 10.97 -3.66
C HIS A 48 -15.16 10.46 -4.70
N PRO A 49 -16.38 11.04 -4.80
CA PRO A 49 -17.44 10.53 -5.66
C PRO A 49 -17.08 10.41 -7.15
N VAL A 50 -16.25 11.33 -7.67
CA VAL A 50 -15.80 11.26 -9.07
C VAL A 50 -14.94 10.01 -9.32
N LEU A 51 -14.11 9.60 -8.35
CA LEU A 51 -13.29 8.40 -8.49
C LEU A 51 -14.16 7.14 -8.43
N ASP A 52 -15.17 7.12 -7.57
CA ASP A 52 -16.14 6.03 -7.52
C ASP A 52 -16.86 5.86 -8.87
N ALA A 53 -17.29 6.97 -9.47
CA ALA A 53 -17.97 6.96 -10.76
C ALA A 53 -17.07 6.45 -11.89
N ILE A 54 -15.78 6.83 -11.90
CA ILE A 54 -14.80 6.34 -12.87
C ILE A 54 -14.53 4.84 -12.68
N ALA A 55 -14.42 4.36 -11.44
CA ALA A 55 -14.11 2.97 -11.13
C ALA A 55 -15.32 2.03 -11.20
N GLY A 56 -16.55 2.58 -11.16
CA GLY A 56 -17.79 1.81 -11.11
C GLY A 56 -18.02 1.12 -9.76
N CYS A 57 -17.31 1.52 -8.70
CA CYS A 57 -17.42 0.97 -7.35
C CYS A 57 -16.98 2.00 -6.30
N GLU A 58 -17.22 1.73 -5.02
CA GLU A 58 -16.71 2.59 -3.94
C GLU A 58 -15.20 2.42 -3.77
N LEU A 59 -14.47 3.53 -3.85
CA LEU A 59 -13.03 3.56 -3.59
C LEU A 59 -12.72 4.18 -2.24
N TRP A 60 -11.98 3.42 -1.43
CA TRP A 60 -11.45 3.85 -0.14
C TRP A 60 -9.93 3.97 -0.25
N LEU A 61 -9.45 5.20 -0.38
CA LEU A 61 -8.03 5.47 -0.63
C LEU A 61 -7.29 5.70 0.68
N LYS A 62 -6.26 4.90 0.94
CA LYS A 62 -5.33 5.12 2.03
C LYS A 62 -4.30 6.19 1.60
N ALA A 63 -4.39 7.40 2.15
CA ALA A 63 -3.61 8.55 1.69
C ALA A 63 -2.17 8.55 2.22
N GLU A 64 -1.34 7.57 1.80
CA GLU A 64 0.06 7.43 2.24
C GLU A 64 0.97 8.57 1.78
N ASN A 65 0.59 9.32 0.74
CA ASN A 65 1.30 10.54 0.35
C ASN A 65 1.29 11.64 1.44
N LEU A 66 0.46 11.48 2.49
CA LEU A 66 0.44 12.33 3.69
C LEU A 66 1.26 11.77 4.86
N GLN A 67 1.98 10.65 4.65
CA GLN A 67 2.98 10.18 5.59
C GLN A 67 4.14 11.18 5.68
N ARG A 68 4.94 11.10 6.75
CA ARG A 68 6.25 11.79 6.79
C ARG A 68 7.03 11.44 5.52
N ILE A 69 7.82 12.40 5.01
CA ILE A 69 8.65 12.31 3.80
C ILE A 69 7.92 12.00 2.47
N GLY A 70 6.61 11.78 2.47
CA GLY A 70 5.76 11.80 1.27
C GLY A 70 6.09 10.76 0.19
N ALA A 71 6.78 9.67 0.55
CA ALA A 71 7.13 8.57 -0.34
C ALA A 71 6.00 7.53 -0.44
#